data_AF-M2BFF1-F1
#
_entry.id   AF-M2BFF1-F1
#
_cell.length_a   1.000
_cell.length_b   1.000
_cell.length_c   1.000
_cell.angle_alpha   90.00
_cell.angle_beta   90.00
_cell.angle_gamma   90.00
#
_symmetry.space_group_name_H-M   'P 1'
#
loop_
_entity.id
_entity.type
_entity.pdbx_description
1 polymer ?
#
loop_
_entity_poly.entity_id
_entity_poly.type
_entity_poly.pdbx_seq_one_letter_code
_entity_poly.pdbx_strand_id
1 'polypeptide(L)'
;MELDKSRVYTAVNADELKIGSRCIFANTILSLREEVESLKGGEFIGELIAILDDNLVNRLRGEKGAYPLAYLIEPPAEPKYKPFKDIDKAMEAIKKHGGWVSRRDCKNYFFITGYVPNLNEESGICIGPVWHTLQELYDDFIFTDDGSPCGELVEE
;
A
#
# COMPACT_ATOMS: atom_id res chain seq x y z
N MET A 1 -14.41 12.46 20.75
CA MET A 1 -15.44 12.09 19.75
C MET A 1 -16.23 10.94 20.34
N GLU A 2 -17.55 10.85 20.15
CA GLU A 2 -18.27 9.65 20.63
C GLU A 2 -17.95 8.43 19.76
N LEU A 3 -17.95 7.24 20.36
CA LEU A 3 -17.68 5.99 19.66
C LEU A 3 -18.82 5.62 18.69
N ASP A 4 -18.57 5.77 17.38
CA ASP A 4 -19.48 5.29 16.33
C ASP A 4 -19.29 3.78 16.11
N LYS A 5 -20.30 3.00 16.52
CA LYS A 5 -20.27 1.53 16.41
C LYS A 5 -20.20 1.02 14.97
N SER A 6 -20.66 1.81 13.98
CA SER A 6 -20.60 1.40 12.56
C SER A 6 -19.17 1.32 12.03
N ARG A 7 -18.21 1.95 12.74
CA ARG A 7 -16.80 1.97 12.41
C ARG A 7 -15.98 0.96 13.21
N VAL A 8 -16.64 0.13 14.03
CA VAL A 8 -16.00 -0.90 14.85
C VAL A 8 -15.98 -2.22 14.09
N TYR A 9 -14.77 -2.74 13.92
CA TYR A 9 -14.51 -4.04 13.34
C TYR A 9 -14.06 -5.00 14.44
N THR A 10 -14.48 -6.24 14.32
CA THR A 10 -14.23 -7.34 15.25
C THR A 10 -13.90 -8.59 14.46
N ALA A 11 -13.64 -9.71 15.14
CA ALA A 11 -13.41 -11.00 14.47
C ALA A 11 -14.50 -11.40 13.46
N VAL A 12 -15.76 -10.98 13.65
CA VAL A 12 -16.90 -11.41 12.80
C VAL A 12 -17.01 -10.67 11.47
N ASN A 13 -16.45 -9.47 11.38
CA ASN A 13 -16.49 -8.62 10.18
C ASN A 13 -15.11 -8.10 9.79
N ALA A 14 -14.03 -8.74 10.28
CA ALA A 14 -12.65 -8.34 10.03
C ALA A 14 -12.32 -8.29 8.53
N ASP A 15 -12.88 -9.22 7.75
CA ASP A 15 -12.64 -9.35 6.31
C ASP A 15 -13.23 -8.17 5.49
N GLU A 16 -14.15 -7.40 6.08
CA GLU A 16 -14.70 -6.19 5.46
C GLU A 16 -13.78 -4.97 5.61
N LEU A 17 -12.79 -5.04 6.52
CA LEU A 17 -11.84 -3.95 6.75
C LEU A 17 -10.67 -4.04 5.77
N LYS A 18 -10.52 -3.02 4.93
CA LYS A 18 -9.45 -2.97 3.93
C LYS A 18 -8.08 -2.84 4.59
N ILE A 19 -7.13 -3.68 4.18
CA ILE A 19 -5.71 -3.55 4.52
C ILE A 19 -5.20 -2.15 4.09
N GLY A 20 -4.33 -1.56 4.91
CA GLY A 20 -3.88 -0.18 4.78
C GLY A 20 -4.79 0.86 5.46
N SER A 21 -5.95 0.45 5.98
CA SER A 21 -6.81 1.36 6.77
C SER A 21 -6.07 1.86 8.00
N ARG A 22 -6.27 3.13 8.34
CA ARG A 22 -5.80 3.69 9.62
C ARG A 22 -6.86 3.47 10.69
N CYS A 23 -6.45 2.81 11.77
CA CYS A 23 -7.33 2.34 12.81
C CYS A 23 -6.76 2.62 14.20
N ILE A 24 -7.64 2.62 15.19
CA ILE A 24 -7.27 2.41 16.59
C ILE A 24 -7.49 0.94 16.89
N PHE A 25 -6.51 0.28 17.49
CA PHE A 25 -6.61 -1.13 17.86
C PHE A 25 -6.71 -1.29 19.37
N ALA A 26 -7.54 -2.23 19.82
CA ALA A 26 -7.79 -2.42 21.25
C ALA A 26 -8.14 -3.87 21.60
N ASN A 27 -7.86 -4.24 22.86
CA ASN A 27 -8.24 -5.55 23.40
C ASN A 27 -9.63 -5.57 24.04
N THR A 28 -10.19 -4.41 24.36
CA THR A 28 -11.51 -4.29 25.01
C THR A 28 -12.30 -3.12 24.43
N ILE A 29 -13.63 -3.18 24.55
CA ILE A 29 -14.53 -2.08 24.16
C ILE A 29 -14.27 -0.83 25.03
N LEU A 30 -13.93 -1.04 26.31
CA LEU A 30 -13.61 0.07 27.22
C LEU A 30 -12.39 0.83 26.73
N SER A 31 -11.26 0.13 26.50
CA SER A 31 -10.04 0.77 25.99
C SER A 31 -10.28 1.39 24.61
N LEU A 32 -11.02 0.72 23.72
CA LEU A 32 -11.32 1.31 22.40
C LEU A 32 -12.08 2.64 22.51
N ARG A 33 -13.08 2.69 23.41
CA ARG A 33 -13.87 3.89 23.67
C ARG A 33 -13.01 5.00 24.27
N GLU A 34 -12.21 4.68 25.29
CA GLU A 34 -11.32 5.65 25.94
C GLU A 34 -10.35 6.26 24.93
N GLU A 35 -9.78 5.46 24.03
CA GLU A 35 -8.90 5.96 22.97
C GLU A 35 -9.67 6.87 21.99
N VAL A 36 -10.82 6.43 21.46
CA VAL A 36 -11.64 7.24 20.52
C VAL A 36 -12.12 8.56 21.14
N GLU A 37 -12.50 8.54 22.41
CA GLU A 37 -13.01 9.71 23.12
C GLU A 37 -11.88 10.66 23.53
N SER A 38 -10.71 10.14 23.91
CA SER A 38 -9.53 10.92 24.31
C SER A 38 -8.73 11.50 23.13
N LEU A 39 -8.90 10.96 21.91
CA LEU A 39 -8.21 11.36 20.66
C LEU A 39 -8.54 12.78 20.16
N LYS A 40 -8.31 13.79 20.98
CA LYS A 40 -8.06 15.16 20.51
C LYS A 40 -6.65 15.31 19.90
N GLY A 41 -5.82 14.25 19.81
CA GLY A 41 -4.46 14.30 19.23
C GLY A 41 -3.78 12.94 18.97
N GLY A 42 -4.14 12.25 17.88
CA GLY A 42 -3.27 11.44 16.99
C GLY A 42 -2.40 10.26 17.46
N GLU A 43 -2.06 10.07 18.74
CA GLU A 43 -0.93 9.18 19.13
C GLU A 43 -1.19 7.65 19.04
N PHE A 44 -2.46 7.20 18.96
CA PHE A 44 -2.81 5.77 19.03
C PHE A 44 -3.35 5.17 17.72
N ILE A 45 -3.15 5.88 16.60
CA ILE A 45 -3.56 5.42 15.28
C ILE A 45 -2.43 4.59 14.65
N GLY A 46 -2.76 3.39 14.16
CA GLY A 46 -1.84 2.55 13.39
C GLY A 46 -2.48 2.05 12.10
N GLU A 47 -1.67 1.52 11.19
CA GLU A 47 -2.14 0.91 9.95
C GLU A 47 -2.52 -0.57 10.16
N LEU A 48 -3.61 -1.01 9.53
CA LEU A 48 -3.96 -2.43 9.40
C LEU A 48 -3.07 -3.08 8.34
N ILE A 49 -2.24 -4.03 8.75
CA ILE A 49 -1.27 -4.71 7.87
C ILE A 49 -1.84 -6.04 7.33
N ALA A 50 -2.65 -6.74 8.12
CA ALA A 50 -3.23 -8.02 7.71
C ALA A 50 -4.52 -8.35 8.47
N ILE A 51 -5.31 -9.24 7.88
CA ILE A 51 -6.40 -9.96 8.54
C ILE A 51 -5.95 -11.41 8.71
N LEU A 52 -5.94 -11.91 9.95
CA LEU A 52 -5.57 -13.29 10.27
C LEU A 52 -6.78 -14.23 10.16
N ASP A 53 -6.50 -15.54 10.15
CA ASP A 53 -7.51 -16.59 10.03
C ASP A 53 -8.65 -16.49 11.06
N ASP A 54 -9.81 -17.01 10.68
CA ASP A 54 -11.06 -16.96 11.46
C ASP A 54 -11.06 -17.81 12.73
N ASN A 55 -10.07 -18.70 12.89
CA ASN A 55 -9.86 -19.47 14.11
C ASN A 55 -9.22 -18.65 15.25
N LEU A 56 -8.77 -17.41 14.98
CA LEU A 56 -8.20 -16.50 15.97
C LEU A 56 -9.23 -15.47 16.42
N VAL A 57 -9.23 -15.15 17.71
CA VAL A 57 -10.02 -14.01 18.23
C VAL A 57 -9.37 -12.68 17.83
N ASN A 58 -8.03 -12.64 17.82
CA ASN A 58 -7.26 -11.45 17.47
C ASN A 58 -6.92 -11.46 15.97
N ARG A 59 -7.92 -11.19 15.13
CA ARG A 59 -7.75 -11.25 13.66
C ARG A 59 -7.12 -9.99 13.07
N LEU A 60 -7.21 -8.85 13.75
CA LEU A 60 -6.85 -7.55 13.18
C LEU A 60 -5.37 -7.25 13.49
N ARG A 61 -4.49 -7.43 12.51
CA ARG A 61 -3.04 -7.22 12.67
C ARG A 61 -2.67 -5.79 12.31
N GLY A 62 -2.34 -4.99 13.31
CA GLY A 62 -1.69 -3.69 13.13
C GLY A 62 -0.16 -3.79 13.25
N GLU A 63 0.51 -2.65 13.08
CA GLU A 63 1.98 -2.52 13.21
C GLU A 63 2.54 -3.09 14.53
N LYS A 64 1.83 -2.86 15.64
CA LYS A 64 2.30 -3.19 16.99
C LYS A 64 1.82 -4.54 17.51
N GLY A 65 0.88 -5.21 16.83
CA GLY A 65 0.22 -6.37 17.42
C GLY A 65 -1.00 -6.87 16.65
N ALA A 66 -1.54 -8.01 17.09
CA ALA A 66 -2.84 -8.52 16.65
C ALA A 66 -3.88 -8.27 17.74
N TYR A 67 -5.07 -7.79 17.33
CA TYR A 67 -6.10 -7.30 18.23
C TYR A 67 -7.48 -7.86 17.87
N PRO A 68 -8.39 -7.98 18.85
CA PRO A 68 -9.76 -8.42 18.61
C PRO A 68 -10.68 -7.32 18.08
N LEU A 69 -10.31 -6.04 18.29
CA LEU A 69 -11.12 -4.88 17.93
C LEU A 69 -10.29 -3.85 17.19
N ALA A 70 -10.89 -3.23 16.18
CA ALA A 70 -10.37 -2.05 15.50
C ALA A 70 -11.48 -1.01 15.32
N TYR A 71 -11.14 0.27 15.45
CA TYR A 71 -12.01 1.38 15.07
C TYR A 71 -11.41 2.07 13.85
N LEU A 72 -12.14 2.07 12.74
CA LEU A 72 -11.72 2.68 11.48
C LEU A 72 -11.70 4.21 11.62
N ILE A 73 -10.54 4.85 11.41
CA ILE A 73 -10.38 6.31 11.37
C ILE A 73 -10.47 6.83 9.94
N GLU A 74 -9.79 6.16 9.02
CA GLU A 74 -9.89 6.43 7.60
C GLU A 74 -9.60 5.15 6.82
N PRO A 75 -10.30 4.93 5.69
CA PRO A 75 -9.95 3.85 4.77
C PRO A 75 -8.50 4.00 4.30
N PRO A 76 -7.89 2.97 3.69
CA PRO A 76 -6.57 3.14 3.08
C PRO A 76 -6.61 4.33 2.14
N ALA A 77 -5.55 5.14 2.18
CA ALA A 77 -5.36 6.16 1.17
C ALA A 77 -5.39 5.48 -0.19
N GLU A 78 -6.16 6.01 -1.13
CA GLU A 78 -6.13 5.49 -2.49
C GLU A 78 -4.68 5.56 -3.00
N PRO A 79 -4.21 4.50 -3.68
CA PRO A 79 -2.86 4.48 -4.17
C PRO A 79 -2.70 5.65 -5.15
N LYS A 80 -1.82 6.60 -4.80
CA LYS A 80 -1.54 7.78 -5.63
C LYS A 80 -0.98 7.43 -7.01
N TYR A 81 -0.45 6.21 -7.14
CA TYR A 81 0.15 5.69 -8.35
C TYR A 81 -0.49 4.36 -8.71
N LYS A 82 -0.46 4.04 -9.99
CA LYS A 82 -0.83 2.73 -10.53
C LYS A 82 0.19 2.35 -11.63
N PRO A 83 0.23 1.08 -12.06
CA PRO A 83 1.06 0.69 -13.18
C PRO A 83 0.79 1.55 -14.41
N PHE A 84 1.82 1.79 -15.22
CA PHE A 84 1.64 2.52 -16.47
C PHE A 84 0.62 1.81 -17.36
N LYS A 85 -0.35 2.56 -17.89
CA LYS A 85 -1.37 2.05 -18.82
C LYS A 85 -0.77 1.35 -20.04
N ASP A 86 0.33 1.89 -20.55
CA ASP A 86 0.99 1.44 -21.77
C ASP A 86 2.47 1.86 -21.77
N ILE A 87 3.20 1.33 -22.76
CA ILE A 87 4.63 1.57 -22.90
C ILE A 87 4.96 3.02 -23.23
N ASP A 88 4.07 3.75 -23.91
CA ASP A 88 4.32 5.14 -24.30
C ASP A 88 4.36 6.04 -23.07
N LYS A 89 3.39 5.87 -22.16
CA LYS A 89 3.40 6.55 -20.86
C LYS A 89 4.59 6.18 -19.99
N ALA A 90 4.94 4.89 -19.96
CA ALA A 90 6.12 4.44 -19.23
C ALA A 90 7.38 5.15 -19.76
N MET A 91 7.56 5.20 -21.08
CA MET A 91 8.72 5.83 -21.71
C MET A 91 8.77 7.35 -21.51
N GLU A 92 7.63 8.04 -21.46
CA GLU A 92 7.57 9.46 -21.12
C GLU A 92 8.08 9.71 -19.70
N ALA A 93 7.59 8.95 -18.72
CA ALA A 93 8.04 9.04 -17.33
C ALA A 93 9.51 8.65 -17.18
N ILE A 94 9.94 7.52 -17.75
CA ILE A 94 11.33 7.04 -17.71
C ILE A 94 12.30 8.09 -18.24
N LYS A 95 11.95 8.77 -19.35
CA LYS A 95 12.78 9.87 -19.91
C LYS A 95 12.86 11.06 -18.95
N LYS A 96 11.75 11.43 -18.31
CA LYS A 96 11.70 12.51 -17.33
C LYS A 96 12.57 12.23 -16.09
N HIS A 97 12.58 10.97 -15.64
CA HIS A 97 13.35 10.49 -14.49
C HIS A 97 14.78 10.00 -14.85
N GLY A 98 15.22 10.19 -16.10
CA GLY A 98 16.58 9.88 -16.54
C GLY A 98 16.90 8.38 -16.67
N GLY A 99 15.92 7.48 -16.58
CA GLY A 99 16.07 6.05 -16.85
C GLY A 99 16.68 5.20 -15.73
N TRP A 100 16.95 5.79 -14.57
CA TRP A 100 17.51 5.09 -13.41
C TRP A 100 16.42 4.67 -12.43
N VAL A 101 16.46 3.40 -12.02
CA VAL A 101 15.52 2.82 -11.08
C VAL A 101 16.25 2.09 -9.96
N SER A 102 15.61 2.00 -8.80
CA SER A 102 16.09 1.19 -7.67
C SER A 102 15.06 0.15 -7.32
N ARG A 103 15.51 -1.07 -7.01
CA ARG A 103 14.62 -2.08 -6.44
C ARG A 103 14.29 -1.74 -4.99
N ARG A 104 13.02 -1.91 -4.61
CA ARG A 104 12.46 -1.48 -3.31
C ARG A 104 13.04 -2.25 -2.12
N ASP A 105 13.39 -3.52 -2.33
CA ASP A 105 13.86 -4.46 -1.30
C ASP A 105 15.36 -4.36 -0.98
N CYS A 106 16.19 -3.95 -1.95
CA CYS A 106 17.65 -4.06 -1.83
C CYS A 106 18.44 -2.79 -2.16
N LYS A 107 17.79 -1.67 -2.52
CA LYS A 107 18.43 -0.38 -2.86
C LYS A 107 19.52 -0.48 -3.95
N ASN A 108 19.48 -1.52 -4.78
CA ASN A 108 20.36 -1.66 -5.93
C ASN A 108 19.87 -0.76 -7.06
N TYR A 109 20.79 0.00 -7.66
CA TYR A 109 20.52 0.90 -8.77
C TYR A 109 20.68 0.16 -10.10
N PHE A 110 19.70 0.33 -10.99
CA PHE A 110 19.70 -0.24 -12.31
C PHE A 110 19.36 0.82 -13.34
N PHE A 111 19.91 0.65 -14.55
CA PHE A 111 19.54 1.44 -15.70
C PHE A 111 18.58 0.66 -16.58
N ILE A 112 17.53 1.32 -17.06
CA ILE A 112 16.62 0.75 -18.05
C ILE A 112 17.34 0.71 -19.40
N THR A 113 17.55 -0.50 -19.93
CA THR A 113 18.39 -0.75 -21.11
C THR A 113 17.58 -0.98 -22.38
N GLY A 114 16.27 -1.18 -22.28
CA GLY A 114 15.42 -1.41 -23.44
C GLY A 114 13.93 -1.47 -23.10
N TYR A 115 13.11 -1.49 -24.13
CA TYR A 115 11.67 -1.68 -24.02
C TYR A 115 11.16 -2.43 -25.25
N VAL A 116 10.05 -3.14 -25.11
CA VAL A 116 9.35 -3.81 -26.21
C VAL A 116 7.83 -3.66 -26.02
N PRO A 117 7.07 -3.25 -27.04
CA PRO A 117 5.62 -3.11 -26.92
C PRO A 117 4.89 -4.43 -26.68
N ASN A 118 5.46 -5.55 -27.16
CA ASN A 118 4.84 -6.88 -27.17
C ASN A 118 5.83 -7.98 -26.71
N LEU A 119 6.10 -8.04 -25.41
CA LEU A 119 6.67 -9.19 -24.74
C LEU A 119 5.52 -10.14 -24.33
N ASN A 120 5.30 -11.23 -25.07
CA ASN A 120 4.26 -12.22 -24.75
C ASN A 120 2.86 -11.59 -24.53
N GLU A 121 2.41 -10.75 -25.47
CA GLU A 121 1.11 -10.05 -25.42
C GLU A 121 1.02 -8.86 -24.45
N GLU A 122 2.07 -8.55 -23.68
CA GLU A 122 2.15 -7.38 -22.80
C GLU A 122 3.36 -6.48 -23.11
N SER A 123 3.35 -5.23 -22.68
CA SER A 123 4.51 -4.35 -22.82
C SER A 123 5.60 -4.67 -21.79
N GLY A 124 6.86 -4.70 -22.22
CA GLY A 124 8.00 -5.08 -21.39
C GLY A 124 9.10 -4.01 -21.34
N ILE A 125 9.72 -3.87 -20.16
CA ILE A 125 10.89 -3.03 -19.89
C ILE A 125 12.08 -3.93 -19.53
N CYS A 126 13.24 -3.66 -20.12
CA CYS A 126 14.47 -4.37 -19.82
C CYS A 126 15.29 -3.59 -18.79
N ILE A 127 15.61 -4.25 -17.68
CA ILE A 127 16.46 -3.73 -16.59
C ILE A 127 17.67 -4.65 -16.48
N GLY A 128 18.84 -4.15 -16.87
CA GLY A 128 20.02 -5.00 -17.03
C GLY A 128 19.77 -6.09 -18.10
N PRO A 129 19.88 -7.40 -17.76
CA PRO A 129 19.59 -8.51 -18.67
C PRO A 129 18.18 -9.12 -18.49
N VAL A 130 17.31 -8.54 -17.64
CA VAL A 130 16.01 -9.12 -17.26
C VAL A 130 14.86 -8.27 -17.79
N TRP A 131 13.84 -8.93 -18.34
CA TRP A 131 12.61 -8.30 -18.79
C TRP A 131 11.56 -8.30 -17.68
N HIS A 132 10.89 -7.16 -17.52
CA HIS A 132 9.82 -6.94 -16.56
C HIS A 132 8.57 -6.41 -17.25
N THR A 133 7.40 -6.81 -16.77
CA THR A 133 6.13 -6.19 -17.15
C THR A 133 6.00 -4.79 -16.55
N LEU A 134 5.04 -3.98 -17.04
CA LEU A 134 4.74 -2.68 -16.44
C LEU A 134 4.20 -2.80 -15.01
N GLN A 135 3.55 -3.92 -14.67
CA GLN A 135 3.10 -4.22 -13.32
C GLN A 135 4.29 -4.50 -12.39
N GLU A 136 5.21 -5.38 -12.81
CA GLU A 136 6.42 -5.69 -12.04
C GLU A 136 7.29 -4.45 -11.86
N LEU A 137 7.37 -3.58 -12.87
CA LEU A 137 8.07 -2.31 -12.77
C LEU A 137 7.49 -1.44 -11.63
N TYR A 138 6.16 -1.33 -11.55
CA TYR A 138 5.47 -0.55 -10.52
C TYR A 138 5.64 -1.15 -9.11
N ASP A 139 5.53 -2.47 -8.98
CA ASP A 139 5.58 -3.15 -7.69
C ASP A 139 7.00 -3.13 -7.09
N ASP A 140 7.99 -3.49 -7.90
CA ASP A 140 9.36 -3.76 -7.42
C ASP A 140 10.29 -2.55 -7.48
N PHE A 141 10.00 -1.54 -8.31
CA PHE A 141 10.96 -0.46 -8.61
C PHE A 141 10.43 0.95 -8.31
N ILE A 142 11.37 1.83 -7.96
CA ILE A 142 11.16 3.27 -7.77
C ILE A 142 12.15 4.07 -8.63
N PHE A 143 11.76 5.27 -9.05
CA PHE A 143 12.69 6.19 -9.71
C PHE A 143 13.74 6.70 -8.72
N THR A 144 15.00 6.77 -9.14
CA THR A 144 16.12 7.06 -8.21
C THR A 144 16.29 8.54 -7.89
N ASP A 145 15.76 9.41 -8.73
CA ASP A 145 15.89 10.86 -8.60
C ASP A 145 14.97 11.43 -7.51
N ASP A 146 13.73 10.93 -7.39
CA ASP A 146 12.74 11.41 -6.42
C ASP A 146 12.13 10.32 -5.52
N GLY A 147 12.44 9.04 -5.76
CA GLY A 147 11.92 7.92 -4.97
C GLY A 147 10.46 7.56 -5.26
N SER A 148 9.84 8.15 -6.28
CA SER A 148 8.46 7.85 -6.65
C SER A 148 8.31 6.44 -7.24
N PRO A 149 7.14 5.78 -7.11
CA PRO A 149 6.87 4.52 -7.78
C PRO A 149 7.02 4.64 -9.29
N CYS A 150 7.51 3.58 -9.94
CA CYS A 150 7.55 3.51 -11.41
C CYS A 150 6.16 3.24 -11.99
N GLY A 151 5.26 4.22 -11.89
CA GLY A 151 3.89 4.16 -12.35
C GLY A 151 3.34 5.53 -12.71
N GLU A 152 2.10 5.56 -13.18
CA GLU A 152 1.40 6.81 -13.46
C GLU A 152 0.61 7.29 -12.23
N LEU A 153 0.56 8.60 -12.03
CA LEU A 153 -0.31 9.21 -11.03
C LEU A 153 -1.78 8.90 -11.36
N VAL A 154 -2.54 8.53 -10.35
CA VAL A 154 -4.00 8.49 -10.47
C VAL A 154 -4.48 9.92 -10.35
N GLU A 155 -4.89 10.53 -11.47
CA GLU A 155 -5.57 11.83 -11.44
C GLU A 155 -6.91 11.66 -10.72
N GLU A 156 -7.19 12.56 -9.76
CA GLU A 156 -8.46 12.66 -9.02
C GLU A 156 -9.62 13.12 -9.91
#